data_AF-A0A0F7JJ23-F1
#
_entry.id   AF-A0A0F7JJ23-F1
#
_cell.length_a   1.000
_cell.length_b   1.000
_cell.length_c   1.000
_cell.angle_alpha   90.00
_cell.angle_beta   90.00
_cell.angle_gamma   90.00
#
_symmetry.space_group_name_H-M   'P 1'
#
loop_
_entity.id
_entity.type
_entity.pdbx_description
1 polymer ?
#
loop_
_entity_poly.entity_id
_entity_poly.type
_entity_poly.pdbx_seq_one_letter_code
_entity_poly.pdbx_strand_id
1 'polypeptide(L)'
;MADLPARWAALGLLRPRSQPLPEGARARLAHLAELRDIGGPSEAARAGAEFAGERWFRADLLGVRPWLTPDVGAREVVPAVLRAEWTGFLALLGEHGPWVYAPDIRALQELSGAYAALVTAARSAPEPAVLLAAERSLTLGAHRTLLVRLEATPYRQPTRAGADAAALHDLETMFWTLAGTQAAQAHARWQARR
;
A
#
# COMPACT_ATOMS: atom_id res chain seq x y z
N MET A 1 7.55 4.32 -31.10
CA MET A 1 7.71 4.32 -29.63
C MET A 1 6.32 4.38 -29.03
N ALA A 2 5.92 3.41 -28.21
CA ALA A 2 4.60 3.45 -27.55
C ALA A 2 4.46 4.75 -26.75
N ASP A 3 3.28 5.35 -26.77
CA ASP A 3 2.96 6.59 -26.06
C ASP A 3 2.92 6.32 -24.54
N LEU A 4 4.08 6.43 -23.88
CA LEU A 4 4.23 6.24 -22.44
C LEU A 4 3.25 7.13 -21.64
N PRO A 5 3.08 8.43 -21.96
CA PRO A 5 2.02 9.26 -21.36
C PRO A 5 0.62 8.65 -21.42
N ALA A 6 0.17 8.16 -22.58
CA ALA A 6 -1.16 7.57 -22.71
C ALA A 6 -1.33 6.31 -21.86
N ARG A 7 -0.29 5.48 -21.77
CA ARG A 7 -0.30 4.27 -20.93
C ARG A 7 -0.36 4.60 -19.44
N TRP A 8 0.39 5.60 -18.98
CA TRP A 8 0.26 6.09 -17.59
C TRP A 8 -1.13 6.68 -17.30
N ALA A 9 -1.70 7.42 -18.26
CA ALA A 9 -3.05 7.95 -18.13
C ALA A 9 -4.10 6.83 -18.01
N ALA A 10 -3.93 5.72 -18.74
CA ALA A 10 -4.78 4.53 -18.61
C ALA A 10 -4.71 3.87 -17.23
N LEU A 11 -3.59 4.04 -16.52
CA LEU A 11 -3.41 3.63 -15.11
C LEU A 11 -3.91 4.68 -14.11
N GLY A 12 -4.55 5.75 -14.56
CA GLY A 12 -5.06 6.83 -13.70
C GLY A 12 -4.00 7.84 -13.25
N LEU A 13 -2.82 7.83 -13.86
CA LEU A 13 -1.73 8.79 -13.59
C LEU A 13 -1.49 9.69 -14.81
N LEU A 14 -2.22 10.81 -14.86
CA LEU A 14 -2.16 11.76 -15.99
C LEU A 14 -0.79 12.43 -16.15
N ARG A 15 -0.07 12.64 -15.05
CA ARG A 15 1.25 13.29 -15.04
C ARG A 15 2.18 12.58 -14.05
N PRO A 16 2.95 11.58 -14.52
CA PRO A 16 4.00 10.97 -13.70
C PRO A 16 5.00 12.02 -13.25
N ARG A 17 5.51 11.89 -12.03
CA ARG A 17 6.54 12.75 -11.41
C ARG A 17 6.11 14.22 -11.25
N SER A 18 4.81 14.46 -11.15
CA SER A 18 4.25 15.82 -11.01
C SER A 18 4.37 16.38 -9.60
N GLN A 19 4.53 15.53 -8.58
CA GLN A 19 4.69 15.96 -7.20
C GLN A 19 6.18 16.08 -6.86
N PRO A 20 6.64 17.24 -6.36
CA PRO A 20 8.03 17.42 -5.99
C PRO A 20 8.39 16.47 -4.85
N LEU A 21 9.59 15.89 -4.92
CA LEU A 21 10.12 15.01 -3.88
C LEU A 21 11.40 15.62 -3.30
N PRO A 22 11.31 16.35 -2.18
CA PRO A 22 12.47 16.83 -1.44
C PRO A 22 13.43 15.68 -1.10
N GLU A 23 14.71 15.97 -0.97
CA GLU A 23 15.74 14.95 -0.72
C GLU A 23 15.46 14.14 0.57
N GLY A 24 15.00 14.81 1.63
CA GLY A 24 14.57 14.16 2.88
C GLY A 24 13.27 13.33 2.75
N ALA A 25 12.41 13.62 1.78
CA ALA A 25 11.22 12.81 1.48
C ALA A 25 11.58 11.55 0.68
N ARG A 26 12.60 11.62 -0.18
CA ARG A 26 13.09 10.46 -0.93
C ARG A 26 13.57 9.34 -0.02
N ALA A 27 14.28 9.68 1.06
CA ALA A 27 14.68 8.69 2.06
C ALA A 27 13.47 8.04 2.73
N ARG A 28 12.37 8.77 2.91
CA ARG A 28 11.16 8.34 3.63
C ARG A 28 10.17 7.51 2.80
N LEU A 29 10.43 7.29 1.51
CA LEU A 29 9.53 6.54 0.62
C LEU A 29 9.25 5.10 1.06
N ALA A 30 10.19 4.49 1.78
CA ALA A 30 10.07 3.15 2.36
C ALA A 30 9.90 3.17 3.88
N HIS A 31 9.91 4.34 4.52
CA HIS A 31 9.82 4.47 5.97
C HIS A 31 8.37 4.63 6.41
N LEU A 32 8.08 4.25 7.64
CA LEU A 32 6.80 4.50 8.28
C LEU A 32 6.49 6.01 8.29
N ALA A 33 5.40 6.39 7.62
CA ALA A 33 4.96 7.78 7.53
C ALA A 33 3.93 8.13 8.61
N GLU A 34 3.13 7.15 9.03
CA GLU A 34 2.16 7.27 10.12
C GLU A 34 2.05 5.93 10.85
N LEU A 35 1.81 5.99 12.17
CA LEU A 35 1.59 4.84 13.03
C LEU A 35 0.63 5.21 14.17
N ARG A 36 -0.48 4.46 14.25
CA ARG A 36 -1.44 4.54 15.35
C ARG A 36 -1.63 3.18 15.99
N ASP A 37 -1.54 3.14 17.31
CA ASP A 37 -1.99 2.01 18.10
C ASP A 37 -3.53 2.09 18.26
N ILE A 38 -4.21 1.03 17.83
CA ILE A 38 -5.67 0.90 17.88
C ILE A 38 -6.01 -0.11 18.97
N GLY A 39 -6.02 0.38 20.21
CA GLY A 39 -6.33 -0.40 21.40
C GLY A 39 -7.83 -0.56 21.70
N GLY A 40 -8.70 0.24 21.05
CA GLY A 40 -10.12 0.24 21.37
C GLY A 40 -11.01 1.02 20.39
N PRO A 41 -12.34 1.00 20.63
CA PRO A 41 -13.32 1.60 19.72
C PRO A 41 -13.14 3.11 19.52
N SER A 42 -12.74 3.83 20.57
CA SER A 42 -12.53 5.29 20.53
C SER A 42 -11.33 5.65 19.65
N GLU A 43 -10.23 4.91 19.77
CA GLU A 43 -9.03 5.05 18.96
C GLU A 43 -9.34 4.72 17.50
N ALA A 44 -10.09 3.64 17.25
CA ALA A 44 -10.52 3.26 15.91
C ALA A 44 -11.40 4.33 15.25
N ALA A 45 -12.39 4.87 15.98
CA ALA A 45 -13.27 5.92 15.47
C ALA A 45 -12.49 7.21 15.16
N ARG A 46 -11.56 7.59 16.04
CA ARG A 46 -10.69 8.76 15.83
C ARG A 46 -9.83 8.60 14.59
N ALA A 47 -9.13 7.47 14.46
CA ALA A 47 -8.29 7.19 13.29
C ALA A 47 -9.10 7.14 12.00
N GLY A 48 -10.28 6.51 12.03
CA GLY A 48 -11.21 6.49 10.90
C GLY A 48 -11.65 7.89 10.49
N ALA A 49 -11.97 8.77 11.44
CA ALA A 49 -12.35 10.16 11.16
C ALA A 49 -11.18 11.00 10.61
N GLU A 50 -9.98 10.85 11.18
CA GLU A 50 -8.76 11.57 10.80
C GLU A 50 -8.34 11.24 9.37
N PHE A 51 -8.32 9.97 9.00
CA PHE A 51 -7.82 9.51 7.70
C PHE A 51 -8.91 9.25 6.65
N ALA A 52 -10.17 9.60 6.92
CA ALA A 52 -11.28 9.36 5.97
C ALA A 52 -11.10 10.08 4.61
N GLY A 53 -10.34 11.17 4.57
CA GLY A 53 -10.03 11.91 3.35
C GLY A 53 -8.89 11.31 2.53
N GLU A 54 -8.15 10.35 3.09
CA GLU A 54 -7.00 9.74 2.43
C GLU A 54 -7.46 8.84 1.28
N ARG A 55 -6.96 9.16 0.07
CA ARG A 55 -7.44 8.58 -1.20
C ARG A 55 -7.47 7.06 -1.21
N TRP A 56 -6.46 6.42 -0.61
CA TRP A 56 -6.26 4.98 -0.67
C TRP A 56 -6.62 4.24 0.62
N PHE A 57 -6.83 4.97 1.71
CA PHE A 57 -6.98 4.42 3.06
C PHE A 57 -8.03 3.32 3.14
N ARG A 58 -9.24 3.63 2.70
CA ARG A 58 -10.35 2.67 2.67
C ARG A 58 -10.06 1.49 1.74
N ALA A 59 -9.57 1.77 0.54
CA ALA A 59 -9.38 0.75 -0.50
C ALA A 59 -8.30 -0.28 -0.09
N ASP A 60 -7.22 0.16 0.54
CA ASP A 60 -6.14 -0.70 0.99
C ASP A 60 -6.60 -1.61 2.13
N LEU A 61 -7.30 -1.04 3.12
CA LEU A 61 -7.78 -1.80 4.28
C LEU A 61 -8.84 -2.82 3.88
N LEU A 62 -9.84 -2.45 3.09
CA LEU A 62 -10.86 -3.38 2.60
C LEU A 62 -10.29 -4.41 1.63
N GLY A 63 -9.24 -4.03 0.89
CA GLY A 63 -8.73 -4.86 -0.19
C GLY A 63 -8.22 -6.23 0.27
N VAL A 64 -7.65 -6.30 1.46
CA VAL A 64 -7.10 -7.53 2.03
C VAL A 64 -8.09 -8.25 2.97
N ARG A 65 -9.35 -7.79 3.03
CA ARG A 65 -10.35 -8.21 4.03
C ARG A 65 -11.69 -8.57 3.37
N PRO A 66 -11.79 -9.72 2.68
CA PRO A 66 -13.02 -10.13 1.99
C PRO A 66 -14.22 -10.40 2.92
N TRP A 67 -14.01 -10.53 4.24
CA TRP A 67 -15.09 -10.66 5.23
C TRP A 67 -15.73 -9.33 5.64
N LEU A 68 -15.13 -8.19 5.28
CA LEU A 68 -15.73 -6.88 5.50
C LEU A 68 -16.61 -6.49 4.32
N THR A 69 -17.70 -5.78 4.60
CA THR A 69 -18.61 -5.36 3.54
C THR A 69 -17.95 -4.28 2.66
N PRO A 70 -18.09 -4.34 1.32
CA PRO A 70 -17.39 -3.43 0.42
C PRO A 70 -18.01 -2.04 0.40
N ASP A 71 -19.09 -1.79 1.13
CA ASP A 71 -19.81 -0.52 1.27
C ASP A 71 -19.45 0.25 2.55
N VAL A 72 -18.65 -0.33 3.46
CA VAL A 72 -18.16 0.36 4.66
C VAL A 72 -17.53 1.70 4.27
N GLY A 73 -18.00 2.80 4.85
CA GLY A 73 -17.49 4.13 4.58
C GLY A 73 -16.06 4.33 5.09
N ALA A 74 -15.32 5.32 4.55
CA ALA A 74 -13.93 5.57 4.94
C ALA A 74 -13.77 5.86 6.45
N ARG A 75 -14.74 6.53 7.08
CA ARG A 75 -14.75 6.77 8.54
C ARG A 75 -14.95 5.50 9.38
N GLU A 76 -15.64 4.52 8.82
CA GLU A 76 -16.04 3.29 9.52
C GLU A 76 -15.10 2.11 9.26
N VAL A 77 -14.12 2.26 8.36
CA VAL A 77 -13.25 1.16 7.96
C VAL A 77 -12.41 0.64 9.12
N VAL A 78 -11.81 1.52 9.94
CA VAL A 78 -11.00 1.10 11.10
C VAL A 78 -11.87 0.49 12.20
N PRO A 79 -13.02 1.10 12.58
CA PRO A 79 -13.97 0.43 13.47
C PRO A 79 -14.42 -0.95 12.97
N ALA A 80 -14.63 -1.12 11.66
CA ALA A 80 -15.00 -2.42 11.07
C ALA A 80 -13.87 -3.45 11.18
N VAL A 81 -12.62 -3.04 10.91
CA VAL A 81 -11.44 -3.89 11.08
C VAL A 81 -11.29 -4.31 12.54
N LEU A 82 -11.37 -3.38 13.49
CA LEU A 82 -11.25 -3.68 14.92
C LEU A 82 -12.27 -4.74 15.37
N ARG A 83 -13.53 -4.63 14.92
CA ARG A 83 -14.59 -5.61 15.23
C ARG A 83 -14.34 -7.00 14.63
N ALA A 84 -13.50 -7.12 13.61
CA ALA A 84 -13.25 -8.35 12.87
C ALA A 84 -11.86 -8.97 13.11
N GLU A 85 -10.89 -8.22 13.62
CA GLU A 85 -9.49 -8.65 13.73
C GLU A 85 -8.83 -8.33 15.08
N TRP A 86 -9.54 -7.69 16.02
CA TRP A 86 -9.04 -7.23 17.32
C TRP A 86 -8.03 -6.06 17.21
N THR A 87 -7.44 -5.65 18.33
CA THR A 87 -6.47 -4.54 18.45
C THR A 87 -5.22 -4.75 17.62
N GLY A 88 -4.58 -3.65 17.20
CA GLY A 88 -3.38 -3.69 16.37
C GLY A 88 -2.91 -2.30 15.97
N PHE A 89 -1.98 -2.25 15.02
CA PHE A 89 -1.35 -1.04 14.52
C PHE A 89 -1.91 -0.66 13.15
N LEU A 90 -2.45 0.54 13.05
CA LEU A 90 -2.74 1.18 11.77
C LEU A 90 -1.51 1.97 11.31
N ALA A 91 -1.06 1.76 10.07
CA ALA A 91 0.16 2.37 9.57
C ALA A 91 0.05 2.79 8.11
N LEU A 92 0.75 3.88 7.76
CA LEU A 92 1.05 4.26 6.39
C LEU A 92 2.53 3.97 6.10
N LEU A 93 2.79 3.05 5.16
CA LEU A 93 4.15 2.68 4.78
C LEU A 93 4.62 3.62 3.67
N GLY A 94 5.38 4.66 3.99
CA GLY A 94 5.83 5.70 3.08
C GLY A 94 4.72 6.68 2.68
N GLU A 95 5.09 7.94 2.41
CA GLU A 95 4.12 9.02 2.10
C GLU A 95 3.22 8.73 0.88
N HIS A 96 3.64 7.82 0.00
CA HIS A 96 2.89 7.39 -1.19
C HIS A 96 2.56 5.91 -1.22
N GLY A 97 2.75 5.19 -0.12
CA GLY A 97 2.59 3.74 -0.11
C GLY A 97 1.22 3.27 0.38
N PRO A 98 1.15 2.02 0.87
CA PRO A 98 -0.07 1.40 1.33
C PRO A 98 -0.41 1.78 2.78
N TRP A 99 -1.72 1.91 3.03
CA TRP A 99 -2.27 1.80 4.37
C TRP A 99 -2.40 0.33 4.78
N VAL A 100 -1.91 -0.02 5.97
CA VAL A 100 -1.96 -1.38 6.50
C VAL A 100 -2.50 -1.38 7.93
N TYR A 101 -3.11 -2.50 8.32
CA TYR A 101 -3.49 -2.77 9.71
C TYR A 101 -2.85 -4.09 10.11
N ALA A 102 -1.91 -4.04 11.05
CA ALA A 102 -1.07 -5.15 11.46
C ALA A 102 -1.38 -5.54 12.92
N PRO A 103 -1.49 -6.83 13.26
CA PRO A 103 -1.86 -7.27 14.61
C PRO A 103 -0.78 -7.00 15.67
N ASP A 104 0.49 -6.90 15.25
CA ASP A 104 1.64 -6.69 16.14
C ASP A 104 2.82 -6.04 15.40
N ILE A 105 3.86 -5.68 16.15
CA ILE A 105 5.07 -5.01 15.62
C ILE A 105 5.81 -5.90 14.62
N ARG A 106 5.83 -7.22 14.82
CA ARG A 106 6.53 -8.14 13.92
C ARG A 106 5.84 -8.16 12.56
N ALA A 107 4.52 -8.30 12.55
CA ALA A 107 3.73 -8.23 11.32
C ALA A 107 3.93 -6.91 10.57
N LEU A 108 3.97 -5.78 11.31
CA LEU A 108 4.26 -4.47 10.74
C LEU A 108 5.67 -4.39 10.13
N GLN A 109 6.69 -4.95 10.80
CA GLN A 109 8.06 -4.99 10.29
C GLN A 109 8.19 -5.83 9.01
N GLU A 110 7.49 -6.98 8.95
CA GLU A 110 7.44 -7.82 7.76
C GLU A 110 6.82 -7.09 6.57
N LEU A 111 5.70 -6.38 6.78
CA LEU A 111 5.07 -5.55 5.75
C LEU A 111 5.95 -4.38 5.31
N SER A 112 6.58 -3.70 6.27
CA SER A 112 7.53 -2.61 6.00
C SER A 112 8.71 -3.09 5.17
N GLY A 113 9.29 -4.25 5.51
CA GLY A 113 10.37 -4.88 4.75
C GLY A 113 9.97 -5.24 3.32
N ALA A 114 8.79 -5.85 3.15
CA ALA A 114 8.27 -6.20 1.81
C ALA A 114 8.04 -4.95 0.95
N TYR A 115 7.48 -3.88 1.53
CA TYR A 115 7.30 -2.61 0.82
C TYR A 115 8.64 -1.92 0.50
N ALA A 116 9.59 -1.93 1.43
CA ALA A 116 10.93 -1.38 1.20
C ALA A 116 11.68 -2.10 0.07
N ALA A 117 11.52 -3.42 -0.06
CA ALA A 117 12.06 -4.20 -1.17
C ALA A 117 11.48 -3.74 -2.51
N LEU A 118 10.16 -3.54 -2.60
CA LEU A 118 9.49 -2.99 -3.79
C LEU A 118 10.02 -1.60 -4.15
N VAL A 119 10.07 -0.67 -3.19
CA VAL A 119 10.56 0.71 -3.41
C VAL A 119 12.00 0.71 -3.89
N THR A 120 12.86 -0.13 -3.29
CA THR A 120 14.27 -0.25 -3.65
C THR A 120 14.44 -0.75 -5.08
N ALA A 121 13.72 -1.82 -5.44
CA ALA A 121 13.73 -2.36 -6.79
C ALA A 121 13.22 -1.33 -7.81
N ALA A 122 12.06 -0.71 -7.54
CA ALA A 122 11.42 0.27 -8.41
C ALA A 122 12.29 1.51 -8.64
N ARG A 123 13.01 1.97 -7.60
CA ARG A 123 13.94 3.11 -7.72
C ARG A 123 15.01 2.86 -8.78
N SER A 124 15.52 1.64 -8.88
CA SER A 124 16.58 1.28 -9.84
C SER A 124 16.07 0.94 -11.25
N ALA A 125 14.77 0.67 -11.40
CA ALA A 125 14.20 0.17 -12.63
C ALA A 125 13.99 1.28 -13.69
N PRO A 126 14.15 0.97 -14.99
CA PRO A 126 13.82 1.91 -16.06
C PRO A 126 12.30 2.07 -16.20
N GLU A 127 11.85 3.26 -16.62
CA GLU A 127 10.42 3.61 -16.73
C GLU A 127 9.57 2.59 -17.52
N PRO A 128 10.02 2.03 -18.66
CA PRO A 128 9.25 1.02 -19.38
C PRO A 128 9.00 -0.26 -18.57
N ALA A 129 9.94 -0.65 -17.70
CA ALA A 129 9.80 -1.83 -16.85
C ALA A 129 8.79 -1.58 -15.73
N VAL A 130 8.85 -0.39 -15.08
CA VAL A 130 7.88 0.00 -14.04
C VAL A 130 6.47 0.09 -14.63
N LEU A 131 6.31 0.69 -15.80
CA LEU A 131 5.02 0.79 -16.47
C LEU A 131 4.44 -0.59 -16.81
N LEU A 132 5.25 -1.48 -17.39
CA LEU A 132 4.80 -2.84 -17.71
C LEU A 132 4.44 -3.64 -16.45
N ALA A 133 5.19 -3.47 -15.35
CA ALA A 133 4.87 -4.08 -14.07
C ALA A 133 3.54 -3.55 -13.51
N ALA A 134 3.34 -2.23 -13.54
CA ALA A 134 2.10 -1.59 -13.08
C ALA A 134 0.87 -2.05 -13.88
N GLU A 135 0.99 -2.20 -15.19
CA GLU A 135 -0.06 -2.76 -16.05
C GLU A 135 -0.40 -4.21 -15.67
N ARG A 136 0.61 -5.05 -15.39
CA ARG A 136 0.39 -6.43 -14.92
C ARG A 136 -0.31 -6.46 -13.56
N SER A 137 0.07 -5.56 -12.67
CA SER A 137 -0.48 -5.45 -11.32
C SER A 137 -1.91 -4.90 -11.26
N LEU A 138 -2.49 -4.39 -12.36
CA LEU A 138 -3.91 -4.05 -12.42
C LEU A 138 -4.82 -5.24 -12.05
N THR A 139 -4.37 -6.46 -12.32
CA THR A 139 -5.06 -7.70 -11.93
C THR A 139 -5.25 -7.84 -10.41
N LEU A 140 -4.42 -7.17 -9.60
CA LEU A 140 -4.55 -7.10 -8.14
C LEU A 140 -5.66 -6.11 -7.70
N GLY A 141 -6.20 -5.34 -8.64
CA GLY A 141 -7.18 -4.28 -8.46
C GLY A 141 -6.59 -2.91 -8.79
N ALA A 142 -7.30 -2.11 -9.58
CA ALA A 142 -6.83 -0.80 -10.07
C ALA A 142 -6.39 0.18 -8.97
N HIS A 143 -6.89 0.01 -7.74
CA HIS A 143 -6.51 0.84 -6.60
C HIS A 143 -5.26 0.35 -5.87
N ARG A 144 -4.75 -0.85 -6.16
CA ARG A 144 -3.67 -1.50 -5.40
C ARG A 144 -2.30 -1.45 -6.06
N THR A 145 -2.18 -0.79 -7.20
CA THR A 145 -0.90 -0.59 -7.87
C THR A 145 -0.08 0.49 -7.14
N LEU A 146 0.74 0.08 -6.18
CA LEU A 146 1.72 0.89 -5.45
C LEU A 146 2.76 1.50 -6.40
N LEU A 147 3.15 0.79 -7.46
CA LEU A 147 4.06 1.33 -8.48
C LEU A 147 3.51 2.64 -9.08
N VAL A 148 2.20 2.70 -9.39
CA VAL A 148 1.56 3.93 -9.89
C VAL A 148 1.60 5.06 -8.86
N ARG A 149 1.49 4.73 -7.57
CA ARG A 149 1.54 5.73 -6.50
C ARG A 149 2.93 6.32 -6.34
N LEU A 150 3.97 5.48 -6.36
CA LEU A 150 5.36 5.92 -6.32
C LEU A 150 5.67 6.87 -7.48
N GLU A 151 5.14 6.56 -8.67
CA GLU A 151 5.27 7.37 -9.89
C GLU A 151 4.61 8.74 -9.83
N ALA A 152 3.86 9.08 -8.78
CA ALA A 152 3.48 10.47 -8.54
C ALA A 152 4.70 11.37 -8.31
N THR A 153 5.84 10.79 -7.88
CA THR A 153 7.06 11.51 -7.48
C THR A 153 8.29 11.15 -8.32
N PRO A 154 9.30 12.02 -8.43
CA PRO A 154 10.58 11.72 -9.09
C PRO A 154 11.53 10.93 -8.17
N TYR A 155 11.16 9.70 -7.81
CA TYR A 155 11.94 8.84 -6.90
C TYR A 155 13.03 8.01 -7.59
N ARG A 156 12.88 7.72 -8.89
CA ARG A 156 13.76 6.79 -9.62
C ARG A 156 15.17 7.33 -9.85
N GLN A 157 16.13 6.42 -9.80
CA GLN A 157 17.54 6.57 -10.18
C GLN A 157 17.93 5.32 -10.98
N PRO A 158 17.55 5.24 -12.26
CA PRO A 158 17.64 4.01 -13.02
C PRO A 158 19.10 3.58 -13.23
N THR A 159 19.37 2.28 -13.11
CA THR A 159 20.68 1.69 -13.37
C THR A 159 20.58 0.65 -14.48
N ARG A 160 21.70 0.34 -15.15
CA ARG A 160 21.72 -0.69 -16.22
C ARG A 160 21.32 -2.08 -15.74
N ALA A 161 21.49 -2.36 -14.45
CA ALA A 161 21.13 -3.62 -13.80
C ALA A 161 19.87 -3.49 -12.92
N GLY A 162 19.02 -2.50 -13.19
CA GLY A 162 17.77 -2.30 -12.46
C GLY A 162 16.81 -3.48 -12.61
N ALA A 163 15.90 -3.64 -11.65
CA ALA A 163 14.89 -4.69 -11.68
C ALA A 163 14.04 -4.63 -12.97
N ASP A 164 13.71 -5.80 -13.50
CA ASP A 164 12.80 -5.92 -14.64
C ASP A 164 11.33 -5.87 -14.21
N ALA A 165 10.43 -5.87 -15.20
CA ALA A 165 9.00 -5.77 -14.96
C ALA A 165 8.41 -7.00 -14.23
N ALA A 166 9.02 -8.19 -14.36
CA ALA A 166 8.53 -9.39 -13.67
C ALA A 166 8.88 -9.31 -12.19
N ALA A 167 10.13 -8.99 -11.85
CA ALA A 167 10.57 -8.83 -10.48
C ALA A 167 9.77 -7.77 -9.71
N LEU A 168 9.45 -6.64 -10.36
CA LEU A 168 8.62 -5.59 -9.73
C LEU A 168 7.19 -6.06 -9.46
N HIS A 169 6.57 -6.75 -10.41
CA HIS A 169 5.22 -7.31 -10.26
C HIS A 169 5.17 -8.37 -9.16
N ASP A 170 6.20 -9.23 -9.09
CA ASP A 170 6.30 -10.27 -8.07
C ASP A 170 6.45 -9.68 -6.66
N LEU A 171 7.26 -8.63 -6.50
CA LEU A 171 7.43 -7.93 -5.22
C LEU A 171 6.12 -7.28 -4.75
N GLU A 172 5.37 -6.64 -5.66
CA GLU A 172 4.08 -6.03 -5.35
C GLU A 172 3.01 -7.08 -5.02
N THR A 173 2.97 -8.19 -5.77
CA THR A 173 2.09 -9.32 -5.49
C THR A 173 2.41 -9.97 -4.15
N MET A 174 3.70 -10.15 -3.85
CA MET A 174 4.17 -10.68 -2.57
C MET A 174 3.74 -9.79 -1.40
N PHE A 175 3.87 -8.47 -1.53
CA PHE A 175 3.42 -7.53 -0.50
C PHE A 175 1.92 -7.69 -0.20
N TRP A 176 1.07 -7.68 -1.23
CA TRP A 176 -0.38 -7.81 -1.02
C TRP A 176 -0.80 -9.21 -0.54
N THR A 177 -0.09 -10.25 -0.96
CA THR A 177 -0.29 -11.62 -0.46
C THR A 177 0.05 -11.73 1.02
N LEU A 178 1.16 -11.12 1.45
CA LEU A 178 1.55 -11.06 2.86
C LEU A 178 0.52 -10.31 3.69
N ALA A 179 0.07 -9.13 3.23
CA ALA A 179 -0.96 -8.34 3.91
C ALA A 179 -2.29 -9.10 4.04
N GLY A 180 -2.73 -9.79 2.98
CA GLY A 180 -3.92 -10.65 3.00
C GLY A 180 -3.78 -11.83 3.96
N THR A 181 -2.61 -12.48 3.97
CA THR A 181 -2.34 -13.61 4.86
C THR A 181 -2.38 -13.19 6.33
N GLN A 182 -1.72 -12.07 6.68
CA GLN A 182 -1.72 -11.55 8.04
C GLN A 182 -3.13 -11.14 8.50
N ALA A 183 -3.91 -10.47 7.64
CA ALA A 183 -5.29 -10.10 7.94
C ALA A 183 -6.17 -11.34 8.17
N ALA A 184 -6.05 -12.37 7.32
CA ALA A 184 -6.82 -13.61 7.44
C ALA A 184 -6.47 -14.36 8.73
N GLN A 185 -5.19 -14.41 9.10
CA GLN A 185 -4.74 -15.02 10.36
C GLN A 185 -5.23 -14.23 11.58
N ALA A 186 -5.21 -12.90 11.54
CA ALA A 186 -5.78 -12.07 12.60
C ALA A 186 -7.29 -12.32 12.76
N HIS A 187 -8.03 -12.34 11.66
CA HIS A 187 -9.45 -12.64 11.64
C HIS A 187 -9.76 -14.02 12.21
N ALA A 188 -9.05 -15.06 11.75
CA ALA A 188 -9.24 -16.43 12.24
C ALA A 188 -8.96 -16.56 13.74
N ARG A 189 -7.89 -15.91 14.24
CA ARG A 189 -7.58 -15.87 15.67
C ARG A 189 -8.67 -15.17 16.47
N TRP A 190 -9.26 -14.10 15.92
CA TRP A 190 -10.37 -13.40 16.58
C TRP A 190 -11.62 -14.27 16.64
N GLN A 191 -12.00 -14.90 15.53
CA GLN A 191 -13.16 -15.80 15.48
C GLN A 191 -13.01 -16.97 16.46
N ALA A 192 -11.80 -17.55 16.60
CA ALA A 192 -11.54 -18.65 17.53
C ALA A 192 -11.65 -18.27 19.02
N ARG A 193 -11.63 -16.97 19.35
CA ARG A 193 -11.76 -16.45 20.72
C ARG A 193 -13.19 -16.04 21.07
N ARG A 194 -14.09 -16.00 20.10
CA ARG A 194 -15.47 -15.55 20.23
C ARG A 194 -16.41 -16.74 20.43
#